data_AF-A0A4Q5ASF1-F1
#
_entry.id   AF-A0A4Q5ASF1-F1
#
_cell.length_a   1.000
_cell.length_b   1.000
_cell.length_c   1.000
_cell.angle_alpha   90.00
_cell.angle_beta   90.00
_cell.angle_gamma   90.00
#
_symmetry.space_group_name_H-M   'P 1'
#
loop_
_entity.id
_entity.type
_entity.pdbx_description
1 polymer ?
#
loop_
_entity_poly.entity_id
_entity_poly.type
_entity_poly.pdbx_seq_one_letter_code
_entity_poly.pdbx_strand_id
1 'polypeptide(L)'
;MTAKKTPAVFDQDKPKTITSCGVKVTLSPAVFDDWRIVEMIADMQDGDNTSPQLLVRFLRTLLGRDQYERAMRELEEDDGRLPVSRVTEFLTGLMAGIDPNS
;
A
#
# COMPACT_ATOMS: atom_id res chain seq x y z
N MET A 1 9.56 -35.92 -5.30
CA MET A 1 10.09 -34.75 -6.02
C MET A 1 9.27 -33.55 -5.61
N THR A 2 9.76 -32.76 -4.66
CA THR A 2 9.04 -31.60 -4.13
C THR A 2 9.05 -30.51 -5.20
N ALA A 3 7.89 -30.21 -5.78
CA ALA A 3 7.74 -29.10 -6.71
C ALA A 3 8.14 -27.81 -5.98
N LYS A 4 9.20 -27.15 -6.47
CA LYS A 4 9.56 -25.80 -6.03
C LYS A 4 8.38 -24.90 -6.41
N LYS A 5 7.62 -24.44 -5.41
CA LYS A 5 6.61 -23.40 -5.57
C LYS A 5 7.39 -22.14 -5.94
N THR A 6 7.47 -21.83 -7.23
CA THR A 6 7.97 -20.54 -7.71
C THR A 6 7.21 -19.47 -6.94
N PRO A 7 7.88 -18.55 -6.22
CA PRO A 7 7.17 -17.44 -5.62
C PRO A 7 6.43 -16.74 -6.75
N ALA A 8 5.14 -16.48 -6.58
CA ALA A 8 4.42 -15.66 -7.55
C ALA A 8 5.19 -14.33 -7.60
N VAL A 9 5.91 -14.08 -8.69
CA VAL A 9 6.52 -12.79 -8.90
C VAL A 9 5.35 -11.88 -9.25
N PHE A 10 5.25 -10.70 -8.62
CA PHE A 10 4.30 -9.69 -9.08
C PHE A 10 4.44 -9.54 -10.58
N ASP A 11 3.31 -9.64 -11.30
CA ASP A 11 3.28 -9.25 -12.71
C ASP A 11 3.39 -7.72 -12.73
N GLN A 12 4.64 -7.24 -12.67
CA GLN A 12 5.02 -5.83 -12.68
C GLN A 12 4.66 -5.14 -14.00
N ASP A 13 3.99 -5.82 -14.94
CA ASP A 13 3.55 -5.25 -16.21
C ASP A 13 2.05 -4.90 -16.23
N LYS A 14 1.28 -5.25 -15.19
CA LYS A 14 -0.17 -4.97 -15.14
C LYS A 14 -0.62 -4.21 -13.89
N PRO A 15 -1.58 -3.27 -14.03
CA PRO A 15 -2.22 -2.65 -12.87
C PRO A 15 -2.90 -3.66 -11.96
N LYS A 16 -2.75 -3.46 -10.66
CA LYS A 16 -3.37 -4.31 -9.63
C LYS A 16 -4.44 -3.54 -8.88
N THR A 17 -5.67 -4.03 -8.92
CA THR A 17 -6.75 -3.48 -8.11
C THR A 17 -6.84 -4.20 -6.78
N ILE A 18 -6.86 -3.44 -5.68
CA ILE A 18 -6.97 -3.93 -4.31
C ILE A 18 -8.17 -3.24 -3.65
N THR A 19 -8.94 -4.01 -2.89
CA THR A 19 -9.99 -3.47 -2.02
C THR A 19 -9.56 -3.67 -0.57
N SER A 20 -9.47 -2.58 0.19
CA SER A 20 -9.10 -2.58 1.60
C SER A 20 -10.03 -1.64 2.36
N CYS A 21 -10.59 -2.10 3.49
CA CYS A 21 -11.58 -1.33 4.28
C CYS A 21 -12.77 -0.79 3.46
N GLY A 22 -13.20 -1.51 2.41
CA GLY A 22 -14.27 -1.07 1.49
C GLY A 22 -13.81 -0.06 0.41
N VAL A 23 -12.59 0.46 0.52
CA VAL A 23 -11.97 1.38 -0.44
C VAL A 23 -11.29 0.58 -1.54
N LYS A 24 -11.65 0.86 -2.80
CA LYS A 24 -11.07 0.22 -3.98
C LYS A 24 -10.01 1.12 -4.62
N VAL A 25 -8.77 0.66 -4.68
CA VAL A 25 -7.65 1.37 -5.33
C VAL A 25 -7.05 0.54 -6.45
N THR A 26 -6.44 1.19 -7.44
CA THR A 26 -5.70 0.55 -8.52
C THR A 26 -4.26 1.04 -8.50
N LEU A 27 -3.34 0.11 -8.26
CA LEU A 27 -1.91 0.38 -8.20
C LEU A 27 -1.33 0.26 -9.61
N SER A 28 -0.60 1.29 -10.02
CA SER A 28 0.15 1.27 -11.28
C SER A 28 1.33 0.32 -11.15
N PRO A 29 1.63 -0.52 -12.15
CA PRO A 29 2.80 -1.40 -12.11
C PRO A 29 4.11 -0.62 -11.91
N ALA A 30 4.20 0.58 -12.47
CA ALA A 30 5.40 1.43 -12.42
C ALA A 30 5.80 1.85 -11.00
N VAL A 31 4.89 1.83 -10.02
CA VAL A 31 5.26 2.17 -8.62
C VAL A 31 6.15 1.09 -8.01
N PHE A 32 6.06 -0.16 -8.49
CA PHE A 32 6.89 -1.27 -8.02
C PHE A 32 8.25 -1.35 -8.73
N ASP A 33 8.42 -0.56 -9.79
CA ASP A 33 9.70 -0.35 -10.49
C ASP A 33 10.36 0.99 -10.06
N ASP A 34 9.79 1.68 -9.06
CA ASP A 34 10.38 2.91 -8.52
C ASP A 34 11.33 2.58 -7.36
N TRP A 35 12.62 2.85 -7.55
CA TRP A 35 13.64 2.69 -6.51
C TRP A 35 13.29 3.42 -5.20
N ARG A 36 12.62 4.57 -5.28
CA ARG A 36 12.21 5.33 -4.08
C ARG A 36 11.19 4.57 -3.24
N ILE A 37 10.34 3.75 -3.86
CA ILE A 37 9.40 2.88 -3.14
C ILE A 37 10.17 1.77 -2.42
N VAL A 38 11.20 1.22 -3.05
CA VAL A 38 12.08 0.22 -2.43
C VAL A 38 12.79 0.80 -1.20
N GLU A 39 13.37 2.01 -1.32
CA GLU A 39 13.99 2.72 -0.18
C GLU A 39 13.00 2.95 0.96
N MET A 40 11.79 3.44 0.64
CA MET A 40 10.75 3.67 1.66
C MET A 40 10.32 2.38 2.36
N ILE A 41 10.21 1.26 1.65
CA ILE A 41 9.89 -0.04 2.26
C ILE A 41 11.02 -0.51 3.17
N ALA A 42 12.28 -0.36 2.75
CA ALA A 42 13.44 -0.72 3.57
C ALA A 42 13.50 0.12 4.86
N ASP A 43 13.32 1.44 4.76
CA ASP A 43 13.27 2.35 5.90
C ASP A 43 12.14 2.01 6.88
N MET A 44 11.00 1.54 6.38
CA MET A 44 9.87 1.09 7.21
C MET A 44 10.15 -0.25 7.92
N GLN A 45 10.94 -1.13 7.32
CA GLN A 45 11.28 -2.45 7.87
C GLN A 45 12.41 -2.39 8.92
N ASP A 46 13.30 -1.41 8.83
CA ASP A 46 14.42 -1.23 9.77
C ASP A 46 13.97 -0.81 11.20
N GLY A 47 12.67 -0.56 11.39
CA GLY A 47 11.99 -0.55 12.70
C GLY A 47 12.25 0.69 13.57
N ASP A 48 13.40 1.35 13.45
CA ASP A 48 13.75 2.51 14.28
C ASP A 48 13.09 3.83 13.81
N ASN A 49 12.56 3.90 12.58
CA ASN A 49 12.19 5.18 11.94
C ASN A 49 10.89 5.18 11.13
N THR A 50 9.91 4.30 11.42
CA THR A 50 8.57 4.43 10.80
C THR A 50 7.84 5.64 11.38
N SER A 51 8.26 6.83 10.93
CA SER A 51 7.62 8.08 11.26
C SER A 51 6.28 8.18 10.53
N PRO A 52 5.27 8.84 11.12
CA PRO A 52 4.01 9.11 10.45
C PRO A 52 4.19 9.81 9.09
N GLN A 53 5.26 10.61 8.95
CA GLN A 53 5.60 11.30 7.70
C GLN A 53 6.03 10.33 6.60
N LEU A 54 6.83 9.30 6.93
CA LEU A 54 7.26 8.27 5.99
C LEU A 54 6.05 7.46 5.50
N LEU A 55 5.14 7.08 6.39
CA LEU A 55 3.89 6.39 6.05
C LEU A 55 3.01 7.22 5.09
N VAL A 56 2.82 8.51 5.38
CA VAL A 56 2.05 9.41 4.52
C VAL A 56 2.69 9.55 3.14
N ARG A 57 4.02 9.70 3.09
CA ARG A 57 4.76 9.79 1.82
C ARG A 57 4.64 8.50 1.01
N PHE A 58 4.78 7.36 1.67
CA PHE A 58 4.64 6.04 1.05
C PHE A 58 3.25 5.87 0.43
N LEU A 59 2.18 6.10 1.20
CA LEU A 59 0.80 6.00 0.71
C LEU A 59 0.51 6.94 -0.47
N ARG A 60 0.99 8.19 -0.42
CA ARG A 60 0.82 9.15 -1.53
C ARG A 60 1.55 8.71 -2.79
N THR A 61 2.75 8.13 -2.64
CA THR A 61 3.54 7.64 -3.78
C THR A 61 2.89 6.41 -4.38
N LEU A 62 2.44 5.48 -3.53
CA LEU A 62 1.82 4.23 -3.94
C LEU A 62 0.48 4.43 -4.68
N LEU A 63 -0.37 5.32 -4.17
CA LEU A 63 -1.71 5.54 -4.71
C LEU A 63 -1.75 6.63 -5.79
N GLY A 64 -0.78 7.54 -5.79
CA GLY A 64 -0.87 8.81 -6.49
C GLY A 64 -1.82 9.79 -5.78
N ARG A 65 -1.79 11.05 -6.21
CA ARG A 65 -2.50 12.16 -5.56
C ARG A 65 -4.02 11.92 -5.46
N ASP A 66 -4.66 11.61 -6.57
CA ASP A 66 -6.12 11.56 -6.67
C ASP A 66 -6.71 10.38 -5.89
N GLN A 67 -6.12 9.18 -6.01
CA GLN A 67 -6.59 8.01 -5.27
C GLN A 67 -6.28 8.12 -3.78
N TYR A 68 -5.16 8.75 -3.40
CA TYR A 68 -4.86 9.02 -2.00
C TYR A 68 -5.92 9.93 -1.36
N GLU A 69 -6.22 11.08 -1.97
CA GLU A 69 -7.23 12.02 -1.44
C GLU A 69 -8.61 11.37 -1.35
N ARG A 70 -8.99 10.60 -2.38
CA ARG A 70 -10.25 9.84 -2.37
C ARG A 70 -10.27 8.78 -1.27
N ALA A 71 -9.20 7.99 -1.12
CA ALA A 71 -9.11 6.94 -0.11
C ALA A 71 -9.18 7.52 1.30
N MET A 72 -8.47 8.62 1.59
CA MET A 72 -8.53 9.28 2.90
C MET A 72 -9.96 9.74 3.21
N ARG A 73 -10.66 10.32 2.23
CA ARG A 73 -12.05 10.75 2.37
C ARG A 73 -13.03 9.59 2.60
N GLU A 74 -12.84 8.46 1.92
CA GLU A 74 -13.68 7.27 2.14
C GLU A 74 -13.46 6.61 3.52
N LEU A 75 -12.34 6.92 4.19
CA LEU A 75 -12.01 6.43 5.53
C LEU A 75 -12.43 7.39 6.65
N GLU A 76 -12.92 8.58 6.33
CA GLU A 76 -13.45 9.54 7.31
C GLU A 76 -14.71 8.99 8.00
N GLU A 77 -14.86 9.31 9.29
CA GLU A 77 -16.08 9.09 10.06
C GLU A 77 -17.13 10.18 9.74
N ASP A 78 -18.37 9.97 10.18
CA ASP A 78 -19.49 10.88 9.89
C ASP A 78 -19.27 12.31 10.44
N ASP A 79 -18.41 12.47 11.45
CA ASP A 79 -18.04 13.77 12.03
C ASP A 79 -16.86 14.46 11.28
N GLY A 80 -16.35 13.84 10.21
CA GLY A 80 -15.22 14.30 9.41
C GLY A 80 -13.85 13.97 10.00
N ARG A 81 -13.78 13.22 11.10
CA ARG A 81 -12.51 12.75 11.66
C ARG A 81 -11.97 11.59 10.83
N LEU A 82 -10.65 11.56 10.62
CA LEU A 82 -9.94 10.42 10.04
C LEU A 82 -9.14 9.68 11.14
N PRO A 83 -9.62 8.56 11.67
CA PRO A 83 -8.91 7.82 12.71
C PRO A 83 -7.62 7.20 12.18
N VAL A 84 -6.53 7.33 12.94
CA VAL A 84 -5.24 6.69 12.61
C VAL A 84 -5.40 5.17 12.46
N SER A 85 -6.23 4.53 13.29
CA SER A 85 -6.51 3.09 13.19
C SER A 85 -7.08 2.69 11.84
N ARG A 86 -8.03 3.46 11.28
CA ARG A 86 -8.61 3.19 9.95
C ARG A 86 -7.57 3.28 8.84
N VAL A 87 -6.68 4.27 8.92
CA VAL A 87 -5.59 4.43 7.94
C VAL A 87 -4.58 3.29 8.05
N THR A 88 -4.22 2.86 9.27
CA THR A 88 -3.30 1.75 9.50
C THR A 88 -3.90 0.40 9.07
N GLU A 89 -5.18 0.14 9.34
CA GLU A 89 -5.90 -1.05 8.85
C GLU A 89 -5.94 -1.06 7.32
N PHE A 90 -6.27 0.08 6.71
CA PHE A 90 -6.28 0.23 5.26
C PHE A 90 -4.90 -0.08 4.67
N LEU A 91 -3.82 0.49 5.21
CA LEU A 91 -2.45 0.23 4.81
C LEU A 91 -2.08 -1.26 4.95
N THR A 92 -2.48 -1.90 6.05
CA THR A 92 -2.22 -3.34 6.26
C THR A 92 -2.89 -4.18 5.18
N GLY A 93 -4.16 -3.88 4.86
CA GLY A 93 -4.89 -4.56 3.78
C GLY A 93 -4.30 -4.28 2.40
N LEU A 94 -3.77 -3.07 2.16
CA LEU A 94 -3.01 -2.78 0.94
C LEU A 94 -1.75 -3.65 0.85
N MET A 95 -0.93 -3.68 1.90
CA MET A 95 0.31 -4.47 1.92
C MET A 95 0.04 -5.96 1.72
N ALA A 96 -0.99 -6.52 2.38
CA ALA A 96 -1.41 -7.91 2.15
C ALA A 96 -1.86 -8.13 0.69
N GLY A 97 -2.59 -7.18 0.12
CA GLY A 97 -2.95 -7.21 -1.29
C GLY A 97 -1.75 -7.06 -2.24
N ILE A 98 -0.61 -6.56 -1.79
CA ILE A 98 0.69 -6.50 -2.49
C ILE A 98 1.67 -7.53 -1.92
N ASP A 99 1.26 -8.57 -1.21
CA ASP A 99 2.13 -9.72 -0.94
C ASP A 99 1.73 -10.83 -1.93
N PRO A 100 2.66 -11.39 -2.73
CA PRO A 100 2.26 -12.35 -3.74
C PRO A 100 2.11 -13.75 -3.14
N ASN A 101 2.49 -13.93 -1.87
CA ASN A 101 2.33 -15.15 -1.10
C ASN A 101 1.10 -15.16 -0.17
N SER A 102 0.30 -14.08 -0.13
CA SER A 102 -0.94 -14.07 0.65
C SER A 102 -2.06 -14.91 0.04
#